data_AF-A0A1F4HFH4-F1
#
_entry.id   AF-A0A1F4HFH4-F1
#
_cell.length_a   1.000
_cell.length_b   1.000
_cell.length_c   1.000
_cell.angle_alpha   90.00
_cell.angle_beta   90.00
_cell.angle_gamma   90.00
#
_symmetry.space_group_name_H-M   'P 1'
#
loop_
_entity.id
_entity.type
_entity.pdbx_description
1 polymer ?
#
loop_
_entity_poly.entity_id
_entity_poly.type
_entity_poly.pdbx_seq_one_letter_code
_entity_poly.pdbx_strand_id
1 'polypeptide(L)'
;MKHELAFRLIGKLLNWSDADFAKEFRELQLMIDHKYDSYQGFQPATRFHVALLNWLSQFPNVEQRQVAYRFVKDRLVFVSQREMHHLVSLLMPIADRIARKRVAAELCIPLYMTHLEPAATGRLDLLRRRTLYVGLSDGARIDVFRRYNEGRVSNEQGKRSGNPS
;
A
#
# COMPACT_ATOMS: atom_id res chain seq x y z
N MET A 1 2.82 11.09 -26.42
CA MET A 1 1.61 11.94 -26.42
C MET A 1 1.82 13.03 -25.38
N LYS A 2 1.91 14.31 -25.78
CA LYS A 2 2.38 15.39 -24.90
C LYS A 2 1.34 15.65 -23.80
N HIS A 3 1.74 15.62 -22.54
CA HIS A 3 0.92 15.76 -21.31
C HIS A 3 -0.32 16.67 -21.49
N GLU A 4 -0.12 17.85 -22.07
CA GLU A 4 -1.17 18.83 -22.37
C GLU A 4 -2.38 18.28 -23.15
N LEU A 5 -2.18 17.34 -24.08
CA LEU A 5 -3.28 16.76 -24.85
C LEU A 5 -4.22 15.95 -23.95
N ALA A 6 -3.67 15.13 -23.06
CA ALA A 6 -4.47 14.34 -22.14
C ALA A 6 -5.24 15.23 -21.17
N PHE A 7 -4.60 16.28 -20.67
CA PHE A 7 -5.25 17.29 -19.83
C PHE A 7 -6.37 18.03 -20.57
N ARG A 8 -6.15 18.44 -21.83
CA ARG A 8 -7.21 19.02 -22.67
C ARG A 8 -8.39 18.07 -22.86
N LEU A 9 -8.12 16.78 -23.04
CA LEU A 9 -9.17 15.76 -23.15
C LEU A 9 -9.92 15.58 -21.82
N ILE A 10 -9.23 15.57 -20.68
CA ILE A 10 -9.87 15.53 -19.36
C ILE A 10 -10.77 16.75 -19.16
N GLY A 11 -10.28 17.96 -19.47
CA GLY A 11 -11.08 19.19 -19.34
C GLY A 11 -12.33 19.19 -20.23
N LYS A 12 -12.21 18.70 -21.47
CA LYS A 12 -13.37 18.48 -22.35
C LYS A 12 -14.34 17.45 -21.77
N LEU A 13 -13.82 16.35 -21.24
CA LEU A 13 -14.62 15.25 -20.70
C LEU A 13 -15.42 15.67 -19.45
N LEU A 14 -14.88 16.62 -18.68
CA LEU A 14 -15.47 17.20 -17.47
C LEU A 14 -16.25 18.50 -17.70
N ASN A 15 -16.26 19.01 -18.94
CA ASN A 15 -16.89 20.28 -19.32
C ASN A 15 -16.40 21.48 -18.50
N TRP A 16 -15.08 21.58 -18.31
CA TRP A 16 -14.45 22.72 -17.62
C TRP A 16 -14.53 24.00 -18.44
N SER A 17 -14.77 25.13 -17.77
CA SER A 17 -14.53 26.46 -18.35
C SER A 17 -13.03 26.74 -18.48
N ASP A 18 -12.64 27.77 -19.24
CA ASP A 18 -11.23 28.17 -19.34
C ASP A 18 -10.64 28.56 -17.98
N ALA A 19 -11.46 29.16 -17.11
CA ALA A 19 -11.07 29.50 -15.74
C ALA A 19 -10.84 28.24 -14.88
N ASP A 20 -11.75 27.26 -14.96
CA ASP A 20 -11.60 25.98 -14.27
C ASP A 20 -10.38 25.22 -14.78
N PHE A 21 -10.17 25.22 -16.10
CA PHE A 21 -9.07 24.52 -16.74
C PHE A 21 -7.73 24.98 -16.17
N ALA A 22 -7.47 26.29 -16.09
CA ALA A 22 -6.20 26.81 -15.60
C ALA A 22 -5.91 26.40 -14.15
N LYS A 23 -6.94 26.41 -13.29
CA LYS A 23 -6.83 26.02 -11.88
C LYS A 23 -6.63 24.51 -11.73
N GLU A 24 -7.55 23.73 -12.29
CA GLU A 24 -7.57 22.28 -12.15
C GLU A 24 -6.36 21.63 -12.82
N PHE A 25 -5.87 22.19 -13.93
CA PHE A 25 -4.63 21.76 -14.57
C PHE A 25 -3.45 21.83 -13.61
N ARG A 26 -3.27 22.98 -12.93
CA ARG A 26 -2.15 23.20 -12.02
C ARG A 26 -2.19 22.24 -10.83
N GLU A 27 -3.36 22.08 -10.22
CA GLU A 27 -3.53 21.21 -9.07
C GLU A 27 -3.33 19.74 -9.42
N LEU A 28 -3.92 19.28 -10.53
CA LEU A 28 -3.79 17.90 -10.99
C LEU A 28 -2.35 17.60 -11.43
N GLN A 29 -1.66 18.53 -12.09
CA GLN A 29 -0.24 18.38 -12.45
C GLN A 29 0.62 18.16 -11.20
N LEU A 30 0.42 18.97 -10.16
CA LEU A 30 1.14 18.83 -8.88
C LEU A 30 0.90 17.44 -8.26
N MET A 31 -0.34 16.95 -8.27
CA MET A 31 -0.66 15.61 -7.77
C MET A 31 0.02 14.50 -8.58
N ILE A 32 0.05 14.64 -9.90
CA ILE A 32 0.69 13.65 -10.79
C ILE A 32 2.19 13.56 -10.50
N ASP A 33 2.87 14.71 -10.51
CA ASP A 33 4.32 14.77 -10.41
C ASP A 33 4.82 14.26 -9.04
N HIS A 34 4.10 14.58 -7.96
CA HIS A 34 4.53 14.25 -6.61
C HIS A 34 3.93 12.98 -6.02
N LYS A 35 2.75 12.53 -6.49
CA LYS A 35 2.06 11.36 -5.96
C LYS A 35 2.05 10.24 -6.99
N TYR A 36 1.33 10.42 -8.09
CA TYR A 36 0.86 9.27 -8.86
C TYR A 36 1.86 8.69 -9.86
N ASP A 37 2.61 9.54 -10.58
CA ASP A 37 3.60 9.04 -11.56
C ASP A 37 4.84 8.44 -10.86
N SER A 38 5.05 8.74 -9.58
CA SER A 38 6.10 8.13 -8.74
C SER A 38 5.66 6.80 -8.10
N TYR A 39 4.42 6.36 -8.32
CA TYR A 39 3.91 5.11 -7.75
C TYR A 39 4.54 3.90 -8.45
N GLN A 40 5.48 3.22 -7.79
CA GLN A 40 6.20 2.08 -8.38
C GLN A 40 5.35 0.84 -8.69
N GLY A 41 4.11 0.77 -8.16
CA GLY A 41 3.14 -0.24 -8.55
C GLY A 41 2.42 0.07 -9.88
N PHE A 42 2.63 1.27 -10.42
CA PHE A 42 2.18 1.68 -11.73
C PHE A 42 3.28 1.31 -12.73
N GLN A 43 2.93 0.60 -13.81
CA GLN A 43 3.93 0.19 -14.80
C GLN A 43 4.68 1.43 -15.33
N PRO A 44 6.00 1.35 -15.57
CA PRO A 44 6.81 2.48 -16.02
C PRO A 44 6.30 3.19 -17.29
N ALA A 45 5.42 2.53 -18.05
CA ALA A 45 4.84 3.03 -19.29
C ALA A 45 3.43 3.64 -19.14
N THR A 46 2.74 3.45 -18.00
CA THR A 46 1.40 4.01 -17.79
C THR A 46 1.52 5.33 -17.07
N ARG A 47 1.07 6.43 -17.66
CA ARG A 47 1.01 7.73 -16.99
C ARG A 47 -0.32 7.89 -16.29
N PHE A 48 -0.33 8.47 -15.10
CA PHE A 48 -1.57 8.60 -14.32
C PHE A 48 -2.67 9.34 -15.09
N HIS A 49 -2.34 10.42 -15.80
CA HIS A 49 -3.34 11.18 -16.57
C HIS A 49 -4.01 10.33 -17.67
N VAL A 50 -3.29 9.38 -18.29
CA VAL A 50 -3.88 8.49 -19.30
C VAL A 50 -4.84 7.51 -18.64
N ALA A 51 -4.44 6.93 -17.51
CA ALA A 51 -5.31 6.04 -16.75
C ALA A 51 -6.53 6.76 -16.19
N LEU A 52 -6.36 7.99 -15.69
CA LEU A 52 -7.45 8.84 -15.21
C LEU A 52 -8.41 9.17 -16.35
N LEU A 53 -7.91 9.56 -17.53
CA LEU A 53 -8.74 9.81 -18.70
C LEU A 53 -9.54 8.57 -19.11
N ASN A 54 -8.88 7.41 -19.18
CA ASN A 54 -9.51 6.13 -19.52
C ASN A 54 -10.51 5.64 -18.46
N TRP A 55 -10.31 6.00 -17.20
CA TRP A 55 -11.24 5.68 -16.13
C TRP A 55 -12.46 6.60 -16.15
N LEU A 56 -12.24 7.91 -16.28
CA LEU A 56 -13.31 8.89 -16.38
C LEU A 56 -14.19 8.68 -17.64
N SER A 57 -13.62 8.20 -18.74
CA SER A 57 -14.37 7.94 -19.97
C SER A 57 -15.39 6.80 -19.86
N GLN A 58 -15.28 5.95 -18.83
CA GLN A 58 -16.23 4.86 -18.57
C GLN A 58 -17.57 5.36 -18.01
N PHE A 59 -17.61 6.58 -17.47
CA PHE A 59 -18.84 7.14 -16.92
C PHE A 59 -19.67 7.80 -18.04
N PRO A 60 -20.97 7.48 -18.15
CA PRO A 60 -21.82 7.94 -19.24
C PRO A 60 -22.10 9.44 -19.20
N ASN A 61 -22.27 10.03 -18.01
CA ASN A 61 -22.75 11.41 -17.85
C ASN A 61 -21.66 12.32 -17.27
N VAL A 62 -21.67 13.60 -17.67
CA VAL A 62 -20.68 14.61 -17.20
C VAL A 62 -20.71 14.77 -15.67
N GLU A 63 -21.89 14.77 -15.06
CA GLU A 63 -22.01 14.88 -13.60
C GLU A 63 -21.32 13.73 -12.86
N GLN A 64 -21.46 12.49 -13.36
CA GLN A 64 -20.80 11.33 -12.77
C GLN A 64 -19.28 11.43 -12.92
N ARG A 65 -18.79 11.92 -14.06
CA ARG A 65 -17.36 12.17 -14.28
C ARG A 65 -16.81 13.21 -13.33
N GLN A 66 -17.56 14.29 -13.09
CA GLN A 66 -17.19 15.33 -12.13
C GLN A 66 -17.17 14.80 -10.69
N VAL A 67 -18.13 13.95 -10.30
CA VAL A 67 -18.12 13.26 -9.01
C VAL A 67 -16.91 12.34 -8.87
N ALA A 68 -16.63 11.51 -9.88
CA ALA A 68 -15.48 10.61 -9.91
C ALA A 68 -14.14 11.37 -9.86
N TYR A 69 -14.03 12.48 -10.60
CA TYR A 69 -12.87 13.36 -10.56
C TYR A 69 -12.66 13.98 -9.16
N ARG A 70 -13.71 14.53 -8.56
CA ARG A 70 -13.66 15.06 -7.19
C ARG A 70 -13.28 13.98 -6.17
N PHE A 71 -13.74 12.75 -6.34
CA PHE A 71 -13.31 11.65 -5.50
C PHE A 71 -11.79 11.43 -5.58
N VAL A 72 -11.22 11.40 -6.79
CA VAL A 72 -9.76 11.27 -6.98
C VAL A 72 -9.01 12.45 -6.35
N LYS A 73 -9.51 13.67 -6.53
CA LYS A 73 -8.88 14.89 -6.04
C LYS A 73 -8.93 15.01 -4.51
N ASP A 74 -10.11 14.79 -3.93
CA ASP A 74 -10.42 15.18 -2.55
C ASP A 74 -10.38 14.00 -1.57
N ARG A 75 -10.49 12.76 -2.06
CA ARG A 75 -10.68 11.56 -1.21
C ARG A 75 -9.65 10.46 -1.44
N LEU A 76 -8.98 10.43 -2.59
CA LEU A 76 -8.02 9.37 -2.87
C LEU A 76 -6.75 9.53 -2.03
N VAL A 77 -6.58 8.61 -1.08
CA VAL A 77 -5.37 8.54 -0.26
C VAL A 77 -4.26 7.91 -1.07
N PHE A 78 -3.18 8.66 -1.25
CA PHE A 78 -1.95 8.15 -1.83
C PHE A 78 -1.05 7.62 -0.70
N VAL A 79 -0.59 6.38 -0.85
CA VAL A 79 0.45 5.79 0.01
C VAL A 79 1.66 5.52 -0.86
N SER A 80 2.73 6.27 -0.62
CA SER A 80 4.00 6.09 -1.32
C SER A 80 4.59 4.71 -1.04
N GLN A 81 5.50 4.27 -1.90
CA GLN A 81 6.19 3.00 -1.68
C GLN A 81 6.99 3.01 -0.36
N ARG A 82 7.59 4.15 0.00
CA ARG A 82 8.33 4.28 1.27
C ARG A 82 7.41 4.13 2.47
N GLU A 83 6.24 4.76 2.45
CA GLU A 83 5.24 4.61 3.51
C GLU A 83 4.70 3.18 3.56
N MET A 84 4.44 2.55 2.42
CA MET A 84 4.02 1.16 2.35
C MET A 84 5.10 0.22 2.93
N HIS A 85 6.37 0.42 2.59
CA HIS A 85 7.49 -0.33 3.14
C HIS A 85 7.62 -0.11 4.65
N HIS A 86 7.41 1.12 5.13
CA HIS A 86 7.40 1.41 6.55
C HIS A 86 6.27 0.66 7.27
N LEU A 87 5.04 0.67 6.74
CA LEU A 87 3.92 -0.10 7.28
C LEU A 87 4.25 -1.60 7.36
N VAL A 88 4.87 -2.15 6.30
CA VAL A 88 5.33 -3.54 6.28
C VAL A 88 6.38 -3.80 7.36
N SER A 89 7.31 -2.86 7.59
CA SER A 89 8.34 -2.99 8.64
C SER A 89 7.75 -3.01 10.05
N LEU A 90 6.61 -2.34 10.28
CA LEU A 90 5.93 -2.30 11.58
C LEU A 90 5.22 -3.61 11.93
N LEU A 91 5.02 -4.51 10.96
CA LEU A 91 4.30 -5.77 11.20
C LEU A 91 5.00 -6.68 12.21
N MET A 92 6.33 -6.80 12.14
CA MET A 92 7.08 -7.71 13.02
C MET A 92 7.04 -7.27 14.49
N PRO A 93 7.26 -5.99 14.85
CA PRO A 93 7.04 -5.51 16.21
C PRO A 93 5.64 -5.80 16.77
N ILE A 94 4.60 -5.71 15.93
CA ILE A 94 3.22 -6.04 16.33
C ILE A 94 3.08 -7.55 16.58
N ALA A 95 3.58 -8.38 15.67
CA ALA A 95 3.57 -9.83 15.81
C ALA A 95 4.33 -10.30 17.06
N ASP A 96 5.51 -9.74 17.31
CA ASP A 96 6.32 -9.99 18.51
C ASP A 96 5.56 -9.62 19.79
N ARG A 97 4.88 -8.47 19.79
CA ARG A 97 4.07 -8.05 20.95
C ARG A 97 2.91 -9.01 21.21
N ILE A 98 2.23 -9.48 20.17
CA ILE A 98 1.15 -10.46 20.28
C ILE A 98 1.69 -11.80 20.81
N ALA A 99 2.80 -12.28 20.24
CA ALA A 99 3.49 -13.48 20.68
C ALA A 99 3.87 -13.42 22.16
N ARG A 100 4.47 -12.32 22.60
CA ARG A 100 4.86 -12.09 24.01
C ARG A 100 3.66 -12.08 24.95
N LYS A 101 2.57 -11.41 24.59
CA LYS A 101 1.33 -11.45 25.38
C LYS A 101 0.79 -12.86 25.53
N ARG A 102 0.81 -13.65 24.45
CA ARG A 102 0.38 -15.04 24.47
C ARG A 102 1.28 -15.90 25.36
N VAL A 103 2.59 -15.79 25.22
CA VAL A 103 3.56 -16.56 26.03
C VAL A 103 3.47 -16.19 27.52
N ALA A 104 3.31 -14.91 27.83
CA ALA A 104 3.10 -14.45 29.21
C ALA A 104 1.87 -15.12 29.85
N ALA A 105 0.76 -15.17 29.12
CA ALA A 105 -0.45 -15.85 29.57
C ALA A 105 -0.27 -17.37 29.69
N GLU A 106 0.37 -18.01 28.71
CA GLU A 106 0.63 -19.47 28.72
C GLU A 106 1.51 -19.90 29.91
N LEU A 107 2.49 -19.08 30.29
CA LEU A 107 3.43 -19.36 31.38
C LEU A 107 2.99 -18.76 32.72
N CYS A 108 1.85 -18.06 32.78
CA CYS A 108 1.36 -17.35 33.96
C CYS A 108 2.39 -16.37 34.56
N ILE A 109 3.15 -15.66 33.71
CA ILE A 109 4.15 -14.68 34.12
C ILE A 109 3.75 -13.26 33.68
N PRO A 110 4.22 -12.20 34.39
CA PRO A 110 4.09 -10.84 33.91
C PRO A 110 4.74 -10.62 32.53
N LEU A 111 4.18 -9.74 31.70
CA LEU A 111 4.68 -9.51 30.33
C LEU A 111 6.17 -9.14 30.27
N TYR A 112 6.65 -8.32 31.21
CA TYR A 112 8.05 -7.90 31.24
C TYR A 112 9.01 -9.07 31.53
N MET A 113 8.56 -10.12 32.23
CA MET A 113 9.36 -11.32 32.48
C MET A 113 9.62 -12.13 31.21
N THR A 114 8.85 -11.92 30.14
CA THR A 114 9.10 -12.60 28.84
C THR A 114 10.45 -12.21 28.20
N HIS A 115 11.12 -11.17 28.70
CA HIS A 115 12.46 -10.77 28.27
C HIS A 115 13.57 -11.33 29.15
N LEU A 116 13.24 -11.85 30.33
CA LEU A 116 14.19 -12.27 31.35
C LEU A 116 14.21 -13.79 31.50
N GLU A 117 13.06 -14.45 31.30
CA GLU A 117 12.91 -15.88 31.52
C GLU A 117 13.36 -16.72 30.30
N PRO A 118 14.31 -17.67 30.49
CA PRO A 118 14.75 -18.57 29.42
C PRO A 118 13.59 -19.42 28.86
N ALA A 119 12.67 -19.85 29.71
CA ALA A 119 11.49 -20.63 29.31
C ALA A 119 10.57 -19.81 28.37
N ALA A 120 10.38 -18.52 28.65
CA ALA A 120 9.61 -17.63 27.79
C ALA A 120 10.30 -17.40 26.45
N THR A 121 11.63 -17.23 26.46
CA THR A 121 12.44 -17.07 25.24
C THR A 121 12.35 -18.31 24.35
N GLY A 122 12.54 -19.50 24.90
CA GLY A 122 12.41 -20.76 24.15
C GLY A 122 11.00 -20.96 23.58
N ARG A 123 9.97 -20.56 24.33
CA ARG A 123 8.58 -20.63 23.87
C ARG A 123 8.30 -19.66 22.72
N LEU A 124 8.81 -18.44 22.80
CA LEU A 124 8.72 -17.44 21.73
C LEU A 124 9.43 -17.91 20.45
N ASP A 125 10.61 -18.51 20.58
CA ASP A 125 11.32 -19.07 19.44
C ASP A 125 10.54 -20.20 18.76
N LEU A 126 9.95 -21.09 19.55
CA LEU A 126 9.12 -22.17 19.03
C LEU A 126 7.85 -21.64 18.36
N LEU A 127 7.19 -20.64 18.95
CA LEU A 127 6.02 -19.98 18.36
C LEU A 127 6.39 -19.33 17.03
N ARG A 128 7.51 -18.60 16.98
CA ARG A 128 8.03 -17.96 15.77
C ARG A 128 8.28 -19.01 14.69
N ARG A 129 8.98 -20.11 14.98
CA ARG A 129 9.24 -21.20 14.02
C ARG A 129 7.97 -21.84 13.46
N ARG A 130 6.88 -21.86 14.24
CA ARG A 130 5.56 -22.40 13.84
C ARG A 130 4.64 -21.36 13.21
N THR A 131 5.09 -20.11 13.05
CA THR A 131 4.31 -19.04 12.44
C THR A 131 4.60 -18.97 10.95
N LEU A 132 3.54 -18.96 10.16
CA LEU A 132 3.58 -18.72 8.73
C LEU A 132 3.07 -17.30 8.44
N TYR A 133 3.88 -16.50 7.74
CA TYR A 133 3.49 -15.17 7.27
C TYR A 133 2.98 -15.28 5.84
N VAL A 134 1.70 -14.97 5.64
CA VAL A 134 1.04 -15.06 4.34
C VAL A 134 0.75 -13.67 3.79
N GLY A 135 1.27 -13.39 2.61
CA GLY A 135 0.95 -12.17 1.87
C GLY A 135 -0.29 -12.39 1.02
N LEU A 136 -1.39 -11.73 1.37
CA LEU A 136 -2.67 -11.80 0.64
C LEU A 136 -2.69 -10.97 -0.66
N SER A 137 -1.68 -10.13 -0.89
CA SER A 137 -1.58 -9.24 -2.04
C SER A 137 -0.15 -9.22 -2.52
N ASP A 138 0.08 -9.61 -3.77
CA ASP A 138 1.34 -9.56 -4.54
C ASP A 138 2.62 -9.93 -3.74
N GLY A 139 3.30 -11.00 -4.18
CA GLY A 139 4.53 -11.51 -3.57
C GLY A 139 5.66 -10.48 -3.36
N ALA A 140 5.65 -9.33 -4.04
CA ALA A 140 6.59 -8.23 -3.84
C ALA A 140 6.61 -7.73 -2.39
N ARG A 141 5.46 -7.68 -1.71
CA ARG A 141 5.36 -7.17 -0.32
C ARG A 141 5.91 -8.16 0.70
N ILE A 142 5.80 -9.46 0.44
CA ILE A 142 6.41 -10.51 1.27
C ILE A 142 7.92 -10.51 1.15
N ASP A 143 8.47 -10.22 -0.03
CA ASP A 143 9.92 -10.07 -0.18
C ASP A 143 10.45 -8.87 0.63
N VAL A 144 9.76 -7.73 0.56
CA VAL A 144 10.09 -6.55 1.37
C VAL A 144 10.01 -6.86 2.87
N PHE A 145 8.94 -7.52 3.32
CA PHE A 145 8.80 -7.96 4.72
C PHE A 145 9.97 -8.85 5.15
N ARG A 146 10.38 -9.81 4.31
CA ARG A 146 11.49 -10.71 4.59
C ARG A 146 12.82 -9.95 4.71
N ARG A 147 13.10 -9.00 3.81
CA ARG A 147 14.31 -8.17 3.86
C ARG A 147 14.39 -7.35 5.14
N TYR A 148 13.28 -6.75 5.57
CA TYR A 148 13.24 -6.02 6.85
C TYR A 148 13.40 -6.90 8.08
N ASN A 149 13.23 -8.21 7.96
CA ASN A 149 13.27 -9.17 9.05
C ASN A 149 14.29 -10.29 8.81
N GLU A 150 15.36 -9.97 8.07
CA GLU A 150 16.44 -10.90 7.78
C GLU A 150 17.06 -11.44 9.08
N GLY A 151 17.36 -12.74 9.10
CA GLY A 151 17.81 -13.46 10.30
C GLY A 151 16.72 -13.76 11.34
N ARG A 152 15.49 -13.23 11.20
CA ARG A 152 14.35 -13.52 12.09
C ARG A 152 13.24 -14.33 11.42
N VAL A 153 13.06 -14.15 10.11
CA VAL A 153 12.07 -14.88 9.29
C VAL A 153 12.81 -15.68 8.22
N SER A 154 12.57 -16.99 8.16
CA SER A 154 13.19 -17.86 7.15
C SER A 154 12.39 -17.90 5.84
N ASN A 155 13.03 -18.38 4.76
CA ASN A 155 12.40 -18.50 3.44
C ASN A 155 11.15 -19.41 3.46
N GLU A 156 11.11 -20.41 4.34
CA GLU A 156 10.00 -21.36 4.46
C GLU A 156 8.79 -20.77 5.18
N GLN A 157 8.98 -19.66 5.90
CA GLN A 157 7.94 -18.98 6.68
C GLN A 157 7.21 -17.89 5.90
N GLY A 158 7.67 -17.55 4.69
CA GLY A 158 6.97 -16.64 3.78
C GLY A 158 6.26 -17.43 2.68
N LYS A 159 4.93 -17.47 2.70
CA LYS A 159 4.15 -18.06 1.60
C LYS A 159 3.31 -17.02 0.88
N ARG A 160 3.21 -17.16 -0.44
CA ARG A 160 2.24 -16.44 -1.28
C ARG A 160 0.89 -17.14 -1.14
N SER A 161 -0.22 -16.40 -1.08
CA SER A 161 -1.51 -17.03 -1.36
C SER A 161 -1.54 -17.35 -2.85
N GLY A 162 -1.34 -18.62 -3.22
CA GLY A 162 -1.67 -19.08 -4.56
C GLY A 162 -3.19 -18.97 -4.75
N ASN A 163 -3.62 -18.48 -5.91
CA ASN A 163 -4.98 -18.80 -6.37
C ASN A 163 -5.10 -20.33 -6.38
N PRO A 164 -6.17 -20.92 -5.81
CA PRO A 164 -6.48 -22.30 -6.10
C PRO A 164 -6.72 -22.39 -7.61
N SER A 165 -5.88 -23.20 -8.26
CA SER A 165 -6.08 -23.67 -9.64
C SER A 165 -7.41 -24.39 -9.79
#